data_AF-A0A838TAX0-F1
#
_entry.id   AF-A0A838TAX0-F1
#
_cell.length_a   1.000
_cell.length_b   1.000
_cell.length_c   1.000
_cell.angle_alpha   90.00
_cell.angle_beta   90.00
_cell.angle_gamma   90.00
#
_symmetry.space_group_name_H-M   'P 1'
#
loop_
_entity.id
_entity.type
_entity.pdbx_description
1 polymer ?
#
loop_
_entity_poly.entity_id
_entity_poly.type
_entity_poly.pdbx_seq_one_letter_code
_entity_poly.pdbx_strand_id
1 'polypeptide(L)'
;MNSAGAQPPPPPPPPGANAAAHQQPSATSVQGAVAQYLMNPHGDVDGLLLGDNTIVRFPPHLGADLVQTVQPQNAVKVDGYSAVAGTIQATKITNTTTGRSLADAPPPAGAPPPRPAAAQ
;
A
#
# COMPACT_ATOMS: atom_id res chain seq x y z
N MET A 1 29.73 28.57 32.45
CA MET A 1 28.51 27.99 33.06
C MET A 1 27.54 27.70 31.94
N ASN A 2 27.01 26.48 31.91
CA ASN A 2 26.18 25.90 30.85
C ASN A 2 24.84 26.66 30.71
N SER A 3 24.35 26.88 29.50
CA SER A 3 22.98 27.35 29.24
C SER A 3 22.31 26.42 28.22
N ALA A 4 21.55 25.46 28.74
CA ALA A 4 20.49 24.75 28.04
C ALA A 4 19.56 25.76 27.36
N GLY A 5 19.10 25.56 26.13
CA GLY A 5 18.21 24.45 25.78
C GLY A 5 16.78 24.94 25.86
N ALA A 6 16.34 25.65 24.82
CA ALA A 6 14.93 25.92 24.56
C ALA A 6 14.79 26.17 23.05
N GLN A 7 14.66 25.10 22.26
CA GLN A 7 13.99 25.25 20.98
C GLN A 7 12.53 25.61 21.30
N PRO A 8 11.98 26.69 20.73
CA PRO A 8 10.56 27.00 20.91
C PRO A 8 9.73 25.82 20.39
N PRO A 9 8.58 25.51 21.01
CA PRO A 9 7.70 24.46 20.50
C PRO A 9 7.37 24.76 19.03
N PRO A 10 7.31 23.75 18.15
CA PRO A 10 6.89 23.97 16.78
C PRO A 10 5.50 24.61 16.77
N PRO A 11 5.21 25.54 15.84
CA PRO A 11 3.92 26.19 15.78
C PRO A 11 2.81 25.15 15.54
N PRO A 12 1.61 25.35 16.12
CA PRO A 12 0.46 24.52 15.81
C PRO A 12 0.13 24.61 14.31
N PRO A 13 -0.30 23.51 13.66
CA PRO A 13 -0.73 23.58 12.27
C PRO A 13 -1.92 24.55 12.13
N PRO A 14 -1.98 25.37 11.06
CA PRO A 14 -3.03 26.37 10.89
C PRO A 14 -4.41 25.70 10.76
N PRO A 15 -5.43 26.15 11.51
CA PRO A 15 -6.81 25.74 11.30
C PRO A 15 -7.36 26.52 10.09
N GLY A 16 -7.30 25.94 8.89
CA GLY A 16 -7.82 26.63 7.70
C GLY A 16 -7.53 26.05 6.31
N ALA A 17 -6.86 24.89 6.17
CA ALA A 17 -6.61 24.31 4.84
C ALA A 17 -7.74 23.35 4.41
N ASN A 18 -8.96 23.87 4.24
CA ASN A 18 -9.99 23.22 3.41
C ASN A 18 -10.21 24.12 2.18
N ALA A 19 -10.33 23.51 0.99
CA ALA A 19 -10.65 24.12 -0.31
C ALA A 19 -9.48 24.55 -1.22
N ALA A 20 -8.49 23.67 -1.36
CA ALA A 20 -7.90 23.40 -2.68
C ALA A 20 -7.58 21.90 -2.72
N ALA A 21 -8.64 21.11 -2.92
CA ALA A 21 -8.54 19.71 -3.29
C ALA A 21 -7.78 19.61 -4.63
N HIS A 22 -6.46 19.74 -4.56
CA HIS A 22 -5.62 18.89 -5.38
C HIS A 22 -6.13 17.49 -5.06
N GLN A 23 -6.79 16.87 -6.02
CA GLN A 23 -7.17 15.47 -5.94
C GLN A 23 -5.89 14.63 -6.00
N GLN A 24 -4.98 14.85 -5.06
CA GLN A 24 -3.93 13.91 -4.73
C GLN A 24 -4.68 12.61 -4.49
N PRO A 25 -4.39 11.56 -5.27
CA PRO A 25 -5.02 10.28 -5.06
C PRO A 25 -4.88 9.94 -3.58
N SER A 26 -6.01 9.93 -2.88
CA SER A 26 -6.03 9.70 -1.44
C SER A 26 -5.52 8.29 -1.23
N ALA A 27 -4.40 8.15 -0.52
CA ALA A 27 -3.93 6.85 -0.08
C ALA A 27 -5.09 6.18 0.69
N THR A 28 -5.57 5.08 0.13
CA THR A 28 -6.71 4.32 0.62
C THR A 28 -6.21 2.95 1.02
N SER A 29 -6.58 2.56 2.23
CA SER A 29 -6.32 1.22 2.74
C SER A 29 -7.65 0.51 2.93
N VAL A 30 -7.87 -0.58 2.18
CA VAL A 30 -9.04 -1.44 2.37
C VAL A 30 -8.62 -2.75 3.00
N GLN A 31 -9.46 -3.27 3.88
CA GLN A 31 -9.29 -4.57 4.51
C GLN A 31 -10.53 -5.38 4.24
N GLY A 32 -10.36 -6.58 3.71
CA GLY A 32 -11.47 -7.44 3.37
C GLY A 32 -11.01 -8.87 3.11
N ALA A 33 -11.97 -9.78 3.14
CA ALA A 33 -11.75 -11.14 2.67
C ALA A 33 -11.75 -11.15 1.14
N VAL A 34 -10.83 -11.92 0.55
CA VAL A 34 -10.82 -12.17 -0.89
C VAL A 34 -12.05 -12.99 -1.24
N ALA A 35 -12.96 -12.42 -2.03
CA ALA A 35 -14.12 -13.13 -2.55
C ALA A 35 -13.75 -13.96 -3.77
N GLN A 36 -13.01 -13.38 -4.71
CA GLN A 36 -12.57 -14.04 -5.94
C GLN A 36 -11.34 -13.36 -6.55
N TYR A 37 -10.55 -14.14 -7.31
CA TYR A 37 -9.47 -13.63 -8.14
C TYR A 37 -10.00 -13.16 -9.49
N LEU A 38 -9.46 -12.05 -9.98
CA LEU A 38 -9.65 -11.59 -11.35
C LEU A 38 -8.39 -11.95 -12.13
N MET A 39 -8.50 -12.94 -13.02
CA MET A 39 -7.43 -13.35 -13.91
C MET A 39 -7.52 -12.63 -15.25
N ASN A 40 -6.36 -12.25 -15.78
CA ASN A 40 -6.20 -11.74 -17.13
C ASN A 40 -6.15 -12.91 -18.14
N PRO A 41 -6.37 -12.70 -19.46
CA PRO A 41 -6.33 -13.77 -20.46
C PRO A 41 -5.01 -14.56 -20.53
N HIS A 42 -3.94 -14.02 -19.96
CA HIS A 42 -2.63 -14.67 -19.83
C HIS A 42 -2.56 -15.73 -18.72
N GLY A 43 -3.57 -15.78 -17.82
CA GLY A 43 -3.60 -16.69 -16.66
C GLY A 43 -3.09 -16.06 -15.37
N ASP A 44 -2.59 -14.82 -15.40
CA ASP A 44 -2.12 -14.09 -14.23
C ASP A 44 -3.26 -13.35 -13.52
N VAL A 45 -3.17 -13.26 -12.20
CA VAL A 45 -4.10 -12.46 -11.39
C VAL A 45 -3.67 -10.99 -11.44
N ASP A 46 -4.49 -10.14 -12.07
CA ASP A 46 -4.34 -8.66 -12.12
C ASP A 46 -5.26 -7.96 -11.11
N GLY A 47 -6.19 -8.70 -10.50
CA GLY A 47 -7.07 -8.10 -9.50
C GLY A 47 -7.71 -9.07 -8.53
N LEU A 48 -8.31 -8.49 -7.50
CA LEU A 48 -9.07 -9.16 -6.46
C LEU A 48 -10.42 -8.49 -6.34
N LEU A 49 -11.47 -9.28 -6.23
CA LEU A 49 -12.75 -8.79 -5.72
C LEU A 49 -12.78 -9.09 -4.22
N LEU A 50 -13.02 -8.05 -3.43
CA LEU A 50 -13.28 -8.18 -2.00
C LEU A 50 -14.76 -8.51 -1.76
N GLY A 51 -15.06 -9.10 -0.61
CA GLY A 51 -16.44 -9.38 -0.19
C GLY A 51 -17.37 -8.15 -0.20
N ASP A 52 -16.80 -6.96 -0.02
CA ASP A 52 -17.51 -5.67 -0.08
C ASP A 52 -17.77 -5.17 -1.52
N ASN A 53 -17.63 -6.05 -2.52
CA ASN A 53 -17.81 -5.72 -3.94
C ASN A 53 -16.81 -4.67 -4.48
N THR A 54 -15.68 -4.50 -3.77
CA THR A 54 -14.59 -3.60 -4.15
C THR A 54 -13.60 -4.34 -5.05
N ILE A 55 -13.30 -3.74 -6.21
CA ILE A 55 -12.29 -4.27 -7.13
C ILE A 55 -10.94 -3.68 -6.75
N VAL A 56 -9.99 -4.53 -6.44
CA VAL A 56 -8.60 -4.15 -6.22
C VAL A 56 -7.81 -4.59 -7.44
N ARG A 57 -7.15 -3.64 -8.11
CA ARG A 57 -6.24 -3.91 -9.23
C ARG A 57 -4.80 -3.73 -8.77
N PHE A 58 -3.92 -4.60 -9.23
CA PHE A 58 -2.48 -4.54 -9.01
C PHE A 58 -1.78 -5.11 -10.23
N PRO A 59 -0.52 -4.75 -10.45
CA PRO A 59 0.22 -5.35 -11.54
C PRO A 59 0.42 -6.87 -11.34
N PRO A 60 0.46 -7.65 -12.43
CA PRO A 60 0.41 -9.11 -12.39
C PRO A 60 1.58 -9.75 -11.63
N HIS A 61 2.74 -9.10 -11.55
CA HIS A 61 3.87 -9.60 -10.74
C HIS A 61 3.56 -9.63 -9.25
N LEU A 62 2.76 -8.67 -8.76
CA LEU A 62 2.30 -8.64 -7.37
C LEU A 62 1.28 -9.77 -7.12
N GLY A 63 0.41 -9.99 -8.10
CA GLY A 63 -0.60 -11.04 -8.09
C GLY A 63 -0.02 -12.45 -8.03
N ALA A 64 1.04 -12.71 -8.79
CA ALA A 64 1.69 -14.00 -8.83
C ALA A 64 2.26 -14.44 -7.46
N ASP A 65 2.90 -13.54 -6.71
CA ASP A 65 3.38 -13.83 -5.36
C ASP A 65 2.20 -13.87 -4.35
N LEU A 66 1.17 -13.05 -4.59
CA LEU A 66 -0.03 -13.02 -3.77
C LEU A 66 -0.79 -14.34 -3.81
N VAL A 67 -1.05 -14.92 -4.98
CA VAL A 67 -1.83 -16.17 -5.10
C VAL A 67 -1.10 -17.38 -4.50
N GLN A 68 0.22 -17.28 -4.33
CA GLN A 68 1.02 -18.28 -3.61
C GLN A 68 0.92 -18.13 -2.09
N THR A 69 0.57 -16.94 -1.59
CA THR A 69 0.55 -16.62 -0.15
C THR A 69 -0.84 -16.35 0.42
N VAL A 70 -1.82 -16.01 -0.42
CA VAL A 70 -3.20 -15.64 -0.10
C VAL A 70 -4.13 -16.53 -0.90
N GLN A 71 -5.05 -17.23 -0.24
CA GLN A 71 -6.12 -18.01 -0.87
C GLN A 71 -7.46 -17.22 -0.86
N PRO A 72 -8.47 -17.60 -1.67
CA PRO A 72 -9.82 -17.06 -1.50
C PRO A 72 -10.28 -17.34 -0.06
N GLN A 73 -11.10 -16.47 0.51
CA GLN A 73 -11.49 -16.48 1.93
C GLN A 73 -10.42 -15.94 2.91
N ASN A 74 -9.16 -15.75 2.51
CA ASN A 74 -8.19 -15.08 3.38
C ASN A 74 -8.51 -13.60 3.53
N ALA A 75 -8.26 -13.08 4.75
CA ALA A 75 -8.29 -11.66 5.01
C ALA A 75 -6.99 -11.02 4.53
N VAL A 76 -7.13 -9.98 3.71
CA VAL A 76 -6.02 -9.17 3.23
C VAL A 76 -6.27 -7.70 3.52
N LYS A 77 -5.20 -7.01 3.85
CA LYS A 77 -5.13 -5.55 3.90
C LYS A 77 -4.44 -5.07 2.65
N VAL A 78 -5.14 -4.27 1.86
CA VAL A 78 -4.63 -3.63 0.66
C VAL A 78 -4.43 -2.16 0.97
N ASP A 79 -3.23 -1.66 0.78
CA ASP A 79 -2.89 -0.25 0.80
C ASP A 79 -2.63 0.20 -0.65
N GLY A 80 -3.17 1.35 -1.03
CA GLY A 80 -3.18 1.78 -2.42
C GLY A 80 -3.82 3.15 -2.60
N TYR A 81 -4.36 3.38 -3.79
CA TYR A 81 -5.03 4.62 -4.15
C TYR A 81 -6.36 4.32 -4.84
N SER A 82 -7.42 5.03 -4.48
CA SER A 82 -8.70 4.91 -5.20
C SER A 82 -8.57 5.50 -6.60
N ALA A 83 -8.83 4.70 -7.65
CA ALA A 83 -8.70 5.13 -9.04
C ALA A 83 -10.02 5.62 -9.62
N VAL A 84 -11.06 4.78 -9.56
CA VAL A 84 -12.44 5.10 -9.96
C VAL A 84 -13.40 4.55 -8.92
N ALA A 85 -14.67 4.98 -8.93
CA ALA A 85 -15.68 4.50 -7.97
C ALA A 85 -15.72 2.95 -7.93
N GLY A 86 -15.39 2.37 -6.78
CA GLY A 86 -15.36 0.91 -6.58
C GLY A 86 -14.08 0.19 -7.07
N THR A 87 -13.06 0.92 -7.55
CA THR A 87 -11.77 0.34 -7.95
C THR A 87 -10.59 1.00 -7.24
N ILE A 88 -9.71 0.18 -6.67
CA ILE A 88 -8.51 0.61 -5.93
C ILE A 88 -7.28 0.04 -6.63
N GLN A 89 -6.28 0.89 -6.87
CA GLN A 89 -4.95 0.47 -7.31
C GLN A 89 -4.12 0.14 -6.08
N ALA A 90 -3.87 -1.15 -5.87
CA ALA A 90 -3.06 -1.65 -4.78
C ALA A 90 -1.58 -1.44 -5.05
N THR A 91 -0.91 -0.77 -4.12
CA THR A 91 0.55 -0.65 -4.11
C THR A 91 1.19 -1.52 -3.04
N LYS A 92 0.43 -1.98 -2.05
CA LYS A 92 0.88 -2.94 -1.05
C LYS A 92 -0.27 -3.82 -0.62
N ILE A 93 -0.02 -5.11 -0.51
CA ILE A 93 -1.00 -6.09 -0.07
C ILE A 93 -0.38 -6.90 1.07
N THR A 94 -1.03 -6.87 2.22
CA THR A 94 -0.64 -7.58 3.42
C THR A 94 -1.67 -8.66 3.69
N ASN A 95 -1.27 -9.92 3.62
CA ASN A 95 -2.06 -11.02 4.12
C ASN A 95 -2.11 -10.94 5.65
N THR A 96 -3.26 -10.61 6.23
CA THR A 96 -3.41 -10.52 7.69
C THR A 96 -3.60 -11.88 8.34
N THR A 97 -3.91 -12.93 7.56
CA THR A 97 -3.93 -14.32 8.04
C THR A 97 -2.54 -14.91 8.22
N THR A 98 -1.64 -14.70 7.25
CA THR A 98 -0.28 -15.28 7.28
C THR A 98 0.79 -14.29 7.77
N GLY A 99 0.47 -13.00 7.84
CA GLY A 99 1.41 -11.93 8.18
C GLY A 99 2.36 -11.55 7.04
N ARG A 100 2.23 -12.15 5.85
CA ARG A 100 3.04 -11.82 4.66
C ARG A 100 2.61 -10.47 4.11
N SER A 101 3.56 -9.59 3.81
CA SER A 101 3.28 -8.33 3.09
C SER A 101 4.08 -8.27 1.80
N LEU A 102 3.38 -7.91 0.74
CA LEU A 102 3.91 -7.71 -0.60
C LEU A 102 3.72 -6.24 -0.96
N ALA A 103 4.74 -5.60 -1.50
CA ALA A 103 4.65 -4.22 -1.97
C ALA A 103 5.04 -4.14 -3.44
N ASP A 104 4.22 -3.49 -4.24
CA ASP A 104 4.56 -2.99 -5.56
C ASP A 104 5.40 -1.72 -5.39
N ALA A 105 6.66 -1.91 -5.04
CA ALA A 105 7.64 -0.84 -5.13
C ALA A 105 8.14 -0.81 -6.58
N PRO A 106 8.09 0.34 -7.29
CA PRO A 106 8.84 0.47 -8.54
C PRO A 106 10.30 0.11 -8.24
N PRO A 107 11.01 -0.56 -9.17
CA PRO A 107 12.43 -0.85 -8.98
C PRO A 107 13.10 0.49 -8.65
N PRO A 108 13.85 0.59 -7.54
CA PRO A 108 14.41 1.86 -7.11
C PRO A 108 15.31 2.38 -8.22
N ALA A 109 14.91 3.47 -8.86
CA ALA A 109 15.76 4.20 -9.78
C ALA A 109 16.91 4.83 -8.96
N GLY A 110 17.97 4.07 -8.73
CA GLY A 110 19.24 4.57 -8.19
C GLY A 110 19.45 4.49 -6.67
N ALA A 111 18.93 3.48 -5.96
CA ALA A 111 19.39 3.24 -4.59
C ALA A 111 20.79 2.58 -4.61
N PRO A 112 21.85 3.21 -4.05
CA PRO A 112 23.10 2.50 -3.82
C PRO A 112 22.87 1.32 -2.86
N PRO A 113 23.58 0.19 -3.02
CA PRO A 113 23.43 -0.95 -2.13
C PRO A 113 23.66 -0.50 -0.67
N PRO A 114 22.98 -1.11 0.32
CA PRO A 114 23.24 -0.81 1.72
C PRO A 114 24.73 -1.09 1.96
N ARG A 115 25.50 -0.04 2.27
CA ARG A 115 26.86 -0.25 2.79
C ARG A 115 26.69 -1.15 4.02
N PRO A 116 27.39 -2.29 4.11
CA PRO A 116 27.41 -3.05 5.34
C PRO A 116 27.85 -2.10 6.44
N ALA A 117 27.10 -2.05 7.54
CA ALA A 117 27.56 -1.37 8.74
C ALA A 117 28.94 -1.93 9.06
N ALA A 118 29.97 -1.10 8.96
CA ALA A 118 31.31 -1.48 9.37
C ALA A 118 31.20 -1.95 10.83
N ALA A 119 31.37 -3.25 11.04
CA ALA A 119 31.62 -3.77 12.36
C ALA A 119 33.00 -3.25 12.77
N GLN A 120 32.97 -2.34 13.74
CA GLN A 120 34.00 -2.02 14.73
C GLN A 120 35.34 -1.47 14.21
#